data_AF-D5U1N1-F1
#
_entry.id   AF-D5U1N1-F1
#
_cell.length_a   1.000
_cell.length_b   1.000
_cell.length_c   1.000
_cell.angle_alpha   90.00
_cell.angle_beta   90.00
_cell.angle_gamma   90.00
#
_symmetry.space_group_name_H-M   'P 1'
#
loop_
_entity.id
_entity.type
_entity.pdbx_description
1 polymer ?
#
loop_
_entity_poly.entity_id
_entity_poly.type
_entity_poly.pdbx_seq_one_letter_code
_entity_poly.pdbx_strand_id
1 'polypeptide(L)'
;MVSAVDRALAWEGLSIVVDGVVVRSAVVAGFSEGILAYWPPGLEDRVLNIFNKFYIQVPGHAYLVLYSLRLGRKFLIVLTGERVLALEIDKRLNAEKMGEKLLDSLRKLERLFSIDES
;
A
#
# COMPACT_ATOMS: atom_id res chain seq x y z
N MET A 1 -2.44 0.79 -23.18
CA MET A 1 -3.89 0.83 -22.89
C MET A 1 -4.18 -0.40 -22.04
N VAL A 2 -4.43 -0.25 -20.74
CA VAL A 2 -4.62 -1.41 -19.82
C VAL A 2 -6.00 -2.00 -20.08
N SER A 3 -6.09 -3.31 -20.37
CA SER A 3 -7.34 -3.95 -20.79
C SER A 3 -8.33 -4.07 -19.63
N ALA A 4 -9.62 -4.26 -19.94
CA ALA A 4 -10.64 -4.50 -18.92
C ALA A 4 -10.38 -5.78 -18.11
N VAL A 5 -9.68 -6.75 -18.70
CA VAL A 5 -9.24 -8.00 -18.05
C VAL A 5 -8.11 -7.73 -17.06
N ASP A 6 -7.14 -6.88 -17.42
CA ASP A 6 -6.07 -6.48 -16.50
C ASP A 6 -6.62 -5.69 -15.31
N ARG A 7 -7.68 -4.89 -15.50
CA ARG A 7 -8.38 -4.21 -14.41
C ARG A 7 -9.08 -5.20 -13.49
N ALA A 8 -9.71 -6.23 -14.03
CA ALA A 8 -10.41 -7.26 -13.25
C ALA A 8 -9.43 -8.11 -12.43
N LEU A 9 -8.31 -8.54 -13.02
CA LEU A 9 -7.26 -9.30 -12.33
C LEU A 9 -6.54 -8.46 -11.26
N ALA A 10 -6.29 -7.17 -11.54
CA ALA A 10 -5.77 -6.24 -10.54
C ALA A 10 -6.73 -6.06 -9.37
N TRP A 11 -8.04 -6.04 -9.64
CA TRP A 11 -9.10 -5.93 -8.62
C TRP A 11 -9.19 -7.19 -7.76
N GLU A 12 -9.14 -8.39 -8.36
CA GLU A 12 -9.12 -9.66 -7.61
C GLU A 12 -7.87 -9.76 -6.73
N GLY A 13 -6.69 -9.44 -7.25
CA GLY A 13 -5.44 -9.41 -6.48
C GLY A 13 -5.47 -8.43 -5.30
N LEU A 14 -6.05 -7.24 -5.50
CA LEU A 14 -6.26 -6.26 -4.43
C LEU A 14 -7.29 -6.74 -3.40
N SER A 15 -8.37 -7.41 -3.83
CA SER A 15 -9.38 -7.94 -2.90
C SER A 15 -8.86 -9.07 -2.01
N ILE A 16 -7.90 -9.87 -2.49
CA ILE A 16 -7.22 -10.90 -1.70
C ILE A 16 -6.33 -10.28 -0.61
N VAL A 17 -5.75 -9.11 -0.85
CA VAL A 17 -4.98 -8.34 0.16
C VAL A 17 -5.92 -7.58 1.11
N VAL A 18 -7.09 -7.20 0.62
CA VAL A 18 -8.07 -6.35 1.32
C VAL A 18 -9.28 -7.16 1.78
N ASP A 19 -9.02 -8.18 2.59
CA ASP A 19 -10.04 -9.07 3.18
C ASP A 19 -10.93 -8.41 4.27
N GLY A 20 -10.86 -7.07 4.44
CA GLY A 20 -11.63 -6.30 5.43
C GLY A 20 -11.27 -6.55 6.91
N VAL A 21 -10.90 -7.78 7.24
CA VAL A 21 -10.43 -8.26 8.54
C VAL A 21 -8.98 -7.84 8.77
N VAL A 22 -8.16 -7.94 7.73
CA VAL A 22 -6.72 -7.62 7.79
C VAL A 22 -6.48 -6.16 7.42
N VAL A 23 -6.92 -5.76 6.23
CA VAL A 23 -6.83 -4.39 5.71
C VAL A 23 -8.24 -3.80 5.67
N ARG A 24 -8.43 -2.71 6.41
CA ARG A 24 -9.69 -1.98 6.50
C ARG A 24 -9.85 -0.97 5.36
N SER A 25 -8.75 -0.36 4.97
CA SER A 25 -8.69 0.56 3.83
C SER A 25 -7.31 0.53 3.18
N ALA A 26 -7.26 0.82 1.90
CA ALA A 26 -6.03 0.85 1.12
C ALA A 26 -6.02 2.11 0.25
N VAL A 27 -4.87 2.75 0.15
CA VAL A 27 -4.64 3.92 -0.70
C VAL A 27 -3.34 3.72 -1.47
N VAL A 28 -3.41 3.89 -2.78
CA VAL A 28 -2.25 3.92 -3.67
C VAL A 28 -2.07 5.35 -4.12
N ALA A 29 -0.90 5.91 -3.86
CA ALA A 29 -0.54 7.26 -4.30
C ALA A 29 0.79 7.24 -5.05
N GLY A 30 0.90 8.07 -6.07
CA GLY A 30 2.16 8.44 -6.69
C GLY A 30 2.64 9.77 -6.12
N PHE A 31 3.96 9.95 -6.02
CA PHE A 31 4.51 11.21 -5.51
C PHE A 31 4.11 12.40 -6.40
N SER A 32 4.18 12.27 -7.73
CA SER A 32 3.82 13.36 -8.64
C SER A 32 2.32 13.38 -8.98
N GLU A 33 1.64 12.24 -8.91
CA GLU A 33 0.24 12.10 -9.34
C GLU A 33 -0.79 12.19 -8.21
N GLY A 34 -0.37 12.18 -6.94
CA GLY A 34 -1.27 12.13 -5.79
C GLY A 34 -1.96 10.77 -5.66
N ILE A 35 -3.19 10.74 -5.13
CA ILE A 35 -3.93 9.47 -4.94
C ILE A 35 -4.39 8.92 -6.29
N LEU A 36 -3.85 7.75 -6.65
CA LEU A 36 -4.17 7.02 -7.87
C LEU A 36 -5.41 6.12 -7.69
N ALA A 37 -5.53 5.50 -6.52
CA ALA A 37 -6.63 4.59 -6.19
C ALA A 37 -6.84 4.50 -4.67
N TYR A 38 -8.06 4.19 -4.26
CA TYR A 38 -8.37 3.90 -2.85
C TYR A 38 -9.54 2.92 -2.71
N TRP A 39 -9.60 2.26 -1.56
CA TRP A 39 -10.65 1.32 -1.17
C TRP A 39 -10.93 1.42 0.33
N PRO A 40 -12.19 1.26 0.80
CA PRO A 40 -13.42 1.08 0.02
C PRO A 40 -13.91 2.37 -0.69
N PRO A 41 -14.86 2.27 -1.63
CA PRO A 41 -15.55 3.43 -2.18
C PRO A 41 -16.26 4.19 -1.05
N GLY A 42 -16.06 5.51 -0.96
CA GLY A 42 -16.59 6.32 0.16
C GLY A 42 -15.70 6.36 1.40
N LEU A 43 -14.40 6.07 1.25
CA LEU A 43 -13.41 6.25 2.31
C LEU A 43 -13.47 7.68 2.88
N GLU A 44 -13.40 7.82 4.21
CA GLU A 44 -13.46 9.12 4.88
C GLU A 44 -12.36 10.08 4.39
N ASP A 45 -12.72 11.32 4.06
CA ASP A 45 -11.77 12.37 3.63
C ASP A 45 -10.60 12.57 4.60
N ARG A 46 -10.82 12.32 5.90
CA ARG A 46 -9.76 12.41 6.91
C ARG A 46 -8.64 11.39 6.68
N VAL A 47 -8.99 10.20 6.20
CA VAL A 47 -8.04 9.13 5.89
C VAL A 47 -7.26 9.48 4.61
N LEU A 48 -7.96 9.92 3.55
CA LEU A 48 -7.33 10.40 2.31
C LEU A 48 -6.37 11.56 2.58
N ASN A 49 -6.76 12.51 3.43
CA ASN A 49 -5.94 13.66 3.79
C ASN A 49 -4.66 13.32 4.55
N ILE A 50 -4.63 12.19 5.28
CA ILE A 50 -3.38 11.73 5.90
C ILE A 50 -2.41 11.29 4.83
N PHE A 51 -2.87 10.50 3.86
CA PHE A 51 -2.02 9.98 2.80
C PHE A 51 -1.56 11.06 1.82
N ASN A 52 -2.39 12.07 1.55
CA ASN A 52 -1.99 13.24 0.75
C ASN A 52 -0.86 14.07 1.39
N LYS A 53 -0.60 13.93 2.70
CA LYS A 53 0.45 14.66 3.40
C LYS A 53 1.75 13.88 3.54
N PHE A 54 1.76 12.60 3.16
CA PHE A 54 2.95 11.76 3.23
C PHE A 54 3.77 11.91 1.94
N TYR A 55 4.86 12.65 2.04
CA TYR A 55 5.85 12.76 0.96
C TYR A 55 7.23 12.40 1.49
N ILE A 56 7.61 11.13 1.36
CA ILE A 56 8.91 10.61 1.80
C ILE A 56 9.52 9.84 0.64
N GLN A 57 10.41 10.50 -0.10
CA GLN A 57 11.18 9.85 -1.15
C GLN A 57 12.33 9.08 -0.50
N VAL A 58 12.34 7.76 -0.65
CA VAL A 58 13.40 6.87 -0.15
C VAL A 58 14.03 6.11 -1.33
N PRO A 59 15.36 5.96 -1.37
CA PRO A 59 16.01 5.11 -2.34
C PRO A 59 15.66 3.64 -2.03
N GLY A 60 14.87 3.03 -2.91
CA GLY A 60 14.48 1.61 -2.85
C GLY A 60 13.16 1.34 -2.11
N HIS A 61 12.95 0.08 -1.76
CA HIS A 61 11.76 -0.34 -1.02
C HIS A 61 11.92 -0.14 0.49
N ALA A 62 10.90 0.43 1.13
CA ALA A 62 10.83 0.60 2.57
C ALA A 62 9.40 0.41 3.08
N TYR A 63 9.25 0.21 4.39
CA TYR A 63 7.95 0.30 5.03
C TYR A 63 8.01 1.21 6.26
N LEU A 64 6.88 1.81 6.61
CA LEU A 64 6.67 2.61 7.81
C LEU A 64 5.40 2.12 8.49
N VAL A 65 5.44 2.01 9.81
CA VAL A 65 4.25 1.76 10.62
C VAL A 65 3.91 3.04 11.36
N LEU A 66 2.69 3.54 11.16
CA LEU A 66 2.18 4.71 11.84
C LEU A 66 1.02 4.33 12.74
N TYR A 67 1.07 4.81 13.98
CA TYR A 67 -0.03 4.70 14.90
C TYR A 67 -0.67 6.07 15.12
N SER A 68 -1.91 6.23 14.66
CA SER A 68 -2.66 7.46 14.89
C SER A 68 -3.45 7.33 16.19
N LEU A 69 -2.91 7.90 17.27
CA LEU A 69 -3.62 7.97 18.56
C LEU A 69 -5.00 8.66 18.42
N ARG A 70 -5.09 9.69 17.56
CA ARG A 70 -6.33 10.45 17.33
C ARG A 70 -7.40 9.65 16.62
N LEU A 71 -7.00 8.79 15.67
CA LEU A 71 -7.95 7.97 14.91
C LEU A 71 -8.16 6.58 15.53
N GLY A 72 -7.31 6.17 16.47
CA GLY A 72 -7.31 4.82 17.02
C GLY A 72 -7.00 3.74 15.97
N ARG A 73 -6.27 4.11 14.92
CA ARG A 73 -5.99 3.29 13.73
C ARG A 73 -4.49 3.10 13.55
N LYS A 74 -4.11 1.94 13.00
CA LYS A 74 -2.74 1.58 12.64
C LYS A 74 -2.64 1.56 11.12
N PHE A 75 -1.59 2.19 10.58
CA PHE A 75 -1.34 2.27 9.15
C PHE A 75 0.01 1.65 8.84
N LEU A 76 0.02 0.76 7.86
CA LEU A 76 1.23 0.22 7.25
C LEU A 76 1.42 0.91 5.91
N ILE A 77 2.49 1.67 5.77
CA ILE A 77 2.87 2.36 4.54
C ILE A 77 4.04 1.60 3.93
N VAL A 78 3.92 1.24 2.67
CA VAL A 78 4.95 0.59 1.87
C VAL A 78 5.35 1.56 0.77
N LEU A 79 6.63 1.88 0.73
CA LEU A 79 7.25 2.80 -0.23
C LEU A 79 7.97 1.97 -1.29
N THR A 80 7.63 2.17 -2.55
CA THR A 80 8.19 1.43 -3.69
C THR A 80 8.58 2.38 -4.81
N GLY A 81 9.83 2.86 -4.81
CA GLY A 81 10.29 3.83 -5.81
C GLY A 81 9.45 5.11 -5.75
N GLU A 82 8.71 5.41 -6.82
CA GLU A 82 7.85 6.60 -6.89
C GLU A 82 6.42 6.42 -6.37
N ARG A 83 6.09 5.22 -5.89
CA ARG A 83 4.75 4.86 -5.42
C ARG A 83 4.72 4.59 -3.93
N VAL A 84 3.57 4.90 -3.35
CA VAL A 84 3.24 4.67 -1.94
C VAL A 84 1.97 3.82 -1.89
N LEU A 85 2.05 2.68 -1.23
CA LEU A 85 0.90 1.88 -0.85
C LEU A 85 0.68 2.05 0.65
N ALA A 86 -0.48 2.57 1.04
CA ALA A 86 -0.81 2.76 2.43
C ALA A 86 -2.04 1.95 2.81
N LEU A 87 -1.90 1.14 3.86
CA LEU A 87 -2.89 0.18 4.32
C LEU A 87 -3.31 0.56 5.74
N GLU A 88 -4.57 0.86 5.95
CA GLU A 88 -5.14 0.81 7.29
C GLU A 88 -5.35 -0.65 7.67
N ILE A 89 -4.75 -1.08 8.77
CA ILE A 89 -4.86 -2.46 9.23
C ILE A 89 -5.54 -2.53 10.59
N ASP A 90 -6.08 -3.70 10.93
CA ASP A 90 -6.64 -3.90 12.26
C ASP A 90 -5.55 -3.68 13.33
N LYS A 91 -5.87 -2.85 14.33
CA LYS A 91 -4.95 -2.49 15.41
C LYS A 91 -4.40 -3.69 16.19
N ARG A 92 -5.12 -4.82 16.20
CA ARG A 92 -4.72 -6.08 16.86
C ARG A 92 -3.60 -6.81 16.13
N LEU A 93 -3.36 -6.49 14.85
CA LEU A 93 -2.34 -7.11 14.03
C LEU A 93 -0.96 -6.47 14.26
N ASN A 94 0.09 -7.26 14.08
CA ASN A 94 1.48 -6.81 14.14
C ASN A 94 1.90 -6.25 12.76
N ALA A 95 1.87 -4.92 12.63
CA ALA A 95 2.12 -4.25 11.36
C ALA A 95 3.57 -4.34 10.94
N GLU A 96 4.47 -4.34 11.92
CA GLU A 96 5.92 -4.40 11.75
C GLU A 96 6.29 -5.73 11.08
N LYS A 97 5.81 -6.84 11.63
CA LYS A 97 6.00 -8.18 11.05
C LYS A 97 5.37 -8.32 9.67
N MET A 98 4.24 -7.65 9.42
CA MET A 98 3.62 -7.63 8.09
C MET A 98 4.45 -6.82 7.09
N GLY A 99 4.93 -5.64 7.50
CA GLY A 99 5.80 -4.77 6.71
C GLY A 99 7.10 -5.45 6.33
N GLU A 100 7.76 -6.14 7.27
CA GLU A 100 8.97 -6.93 7.00
C GLU A 100 8.72 -8.01 5.94
N LYS A 101 7.65 -8.80 6.10
CA LYS A 101 7.30 -9.85 5.15
C LYS A 101 7.00 -9.30 3.76
N LEU A 102 6.28 -8.18 3.68
CA LEU A 102 5.98 -7.53 2.41
C LEU A 102 7.24 -7.00 1.75
N LEU A 103 8.11 -6.34 2.51
CA LEU A 103 9.37 -5.82 2.00
C LEU A 103 10.28 -6.93 1.48
N ASP A 104 10.39 -8.04 2.21
CA ASP A 104 11.15 -9.21 1.76
C ASP A 104 10.57 -9.83 0.49
N SER A 105 9.24 -9.85 0.37
CA SER A 105 8.57 -10.38 -0.83
C SER A 105 8.80 -9.48 -2.04
N LEU A 106 8.72 -8.15 -1.86
CA LEU A 106 9.00 -7.17 -2.91
C LEU A 106 10.44 -7.26 -3.40
N ARG A 107 11.42 -7.34 -2.50
CA ARG A 107 12.83 -7.52 -2.85
C ARG A 107 13.10 -8.82 -3.62
N LYS A 108 12.36 -9.89 -3.30
CA LYS A 108 12.47 -11.16 -4.05
C LYS A 108 11.88 -11.01 -5.45
N LEU A 109 10.75 -10.32 -5.59
CA LEU A 109 10.14 -10.06 -6.89
C LEU A 109 11.05 -9.19 -7.77
N GLU A 110 11.62 -8.10 -7.23
CA GLU A 110 12.59 -7.28 -7.97
C GLU A 110 13.74 -8.14 -8.52
N ARG A 111 14.33 -9.02 -7.69
CA ARG A 111 15.39 -9.91 -8.15
C ARG A 111 14.96 -10.86 -9.27
N LEU A 112 13.74 -11.37 -9.23
CA LEU A 112 13.22 -12.26 -10.27
C LEU A 112 13.08 -11.51 -11.60
N PHE A 113 12.54 -10.29 -11.57
CA PHE A 113 12.35 -9.48 -12.78
C PHE A 113 13.63 -8.82 -13.29
N SER A 114 14.63 -8.61 -12.44
CA SER A 114 15.96 -8.16 -12.88
C SER A 114 16.80 -9.24 -13.56
N ILE A 115 16.42 -10.52 -13.47
CA ILE A 115 17.14 -11.64 -14.12
C ILE A 115 16.73 -11.80 -15.59
N ASP A 116 15.51 -11.38 -15.96
CA ASP A 116 14.99 -11.52 -17.33
C ASP A 116 15.51 -10.45 -18.33
N GLU A 117 16.30 -9.48 -17.87
CA GLU A 117 16.90 -8.42 -18.71
C GLU A 117 18.38 -8.66 -19.08
N SER A 118 18.94 -9.85 -18.80
CA SER A 118 20.33 -10.24 -19.11
C SER A 118 20.42 -11.36 -20.14
#